data_AF-A0A554N7P0-F1
#
_entry.id   AF-A0A554N7P0-F1
#
_cell.length_a   1.000
_cell.length_b   1.000
_cell.length_c   1.000
_cell.angle_alpha   90.00
_cell.angle_beta   90.00
_cell.angle_gamma   90.00
#
_symmetry.space_group_name_H-M   'P 1'
#
loop_
_entity.id
_entity.type
_entity.pdbx_description
1 polymer ?
#
loop_
_entity_poly.entity_id
_entity_poly.type
_entity_poly.pdbx_seq_one_letter_code
_entity_poly.pdbx_strand_id
1 'polypeptide(L)'
;MIGIVGGGMAGLAAARRLQDHGHEVTVFEAGERLGGLAATYETRGDPIEKFYHHLSKSERTIVELAENLGLGDAVEWRVGRNAYYVDGVVHPLDTPDEILAYPHLSLYDKFRLGMLTLEVDVRGGRPSFDTYDDLADFEDVPIREFLLEHTTRGVYEFFFEPLLDAKFGSRKEDVSAAWLLGRIKFRGERDLRRGEILGYLDGGFAELLDALVADVGRDTIRTGARVTDIAHGDAVESVTVETDTGATDHDVDALVVATMPHLLDRWVGYECDIDFQGSVCAVLGMSEPLMDTYWLNIADEAPFGALIEHTNFVPPERYGGEHLLYAASYVQDLDEPLWEMGDEAVREHWLSGIDDLFPAFNRATVEWMKIGRNPRTAPVYERGYLEKVVPYDLGDDVADGLYYAGMASRAQYPERSLNGAVVAGYECADRIIGE
;
A
#
# COMPACT_ATOMS: atom_id res chain seq x y z
N MET A 1 -22.68 21.06 9.16
CA MET A 1 -22.18 19.67 9.18
C MET A 1 -20.78 19.62 8.57
N ILE A 2 -19.99 18.59 8.89
CA ILE A 2 -18.69 18.34 8.24
C ILE A 2 -18.88 17.31 7.13
N GLY A 3 -18.49 17.65 5.91
CA GLY A 3 -18.50 16.73 4.77
C GLY A 3 -17.22 15.92 4.70
N ILE A 4 -17.31 14.66 4.29
CA ILE A 4 -16.15 13.82 3.99
C ILE A 4 -16.32 13.21 2.61
N VAL A 5 -15.34 13.39 1.73
CA VAL A 5 -15.35 12.86 0.37
C VAL A 5 -14.45 11.63 0.30
N GLY A 6 -15.06 10.45 0.13
CA GLY A 6 -14.39 9.15 0.03
C GLY A 6 -14.64 8.24 1.24
N GLY A 7 -15.27 7.09 0.98
CA GLY A 7 -15.62 6.07 1.97
C GLY A 7 -14.52 5.00 2.17
N GLY A 8 -13.25 5.40 2.09
CA GLY A 8 -12.10 4.55 2.40
C GLY A 8 -11.67 4.68 3.87
N MET A 9 -10.59 3.98 4.24
CA MET A 9 -10.04 3.99 5.61
C MET A 9 -9.80 5.40 6.17
N ALA A 10 -9.21 6.30 5.38
CA ALA A 10 -8.93 7.68 5.81
C ALA A 10 -10.21 8.47 6.10
N GLY A 11 -11.18 8.45 5.19
CA GLY A 11 -12.44 9.17 5.36
C GLY A 11 -13.28 8.63 6.52
N LEU A 12 -13.35 7.30 6.66
CA LEU A 12 -14.08 6.68 7.77
C LEU A 12 -13.39 6.91 9.13
N ALA A 13 -12.05 6.90 9.18
CA ALA A 13 -11.30 7.24 10.39
C ALA A 13 -11.51 8.70 10.81
N ALA A 14 -11.50 9.63 9.84
CA ALA A 14 -11.85 11.03 10.08
C ALA A 14 -13.30 11.17 10.59
N ALA A 15 -14.25 10.46 9.98
CA ALA A 15 -15.66 10.50 10.37
C ALA A 15 -15.85 10.08 11.82
N ARG A 16 -15.28 8.93 12.20
CA ARG A 16 -15.31 8.39 13.56
C ARG A 16 -14.73 9.40 14.56
N ARG A 17 -13.54 9.92 14.28
CA ARG A 17 -12.85 10.83 15.19
C ARG A 17 -13.60 12.15 15.38
N LEU A 18 -14.20 12.69 14.33
CA LEU A 18 -15.06 13.87 14.42
C LEU A 18 -16.35 13.61 15.21
N GLN A 19 -16.98 12.45 15.02
CA GLN A 19 -18.17 12.04 15.77
C GLN A 19 -17.87 11.83 17.27
N ASP A 20 -16.71 11.27 17.61
CA ASP A 20 -16.24 11.13 18.99
C ASP A 20 -16.13 12.49 19.71
N HIS A 21 -15.93 13.58 18.95
CA HIS A 21 -15.88 14.96 19.44
C HIS A 21 -17.21 15.72 19.27
N GLY A 22 -18.28 15.02 18.92
CA GLY A 22 -19.64 15.56 18.88
C GLY A 22 -20.00 16.33 17.60
N HIS A 23 -19.20 16.21 16.53
CA HIS A 23 -19.53 16.82 15.25
C HIS A 23 -20.53 15.98 14.44
N GLU A 24 -21.44 16.67 13.74
CA GLU A 24 -22.31 16.06 12.75
C GLU A 24 -21.56 15.90 11.43
N VAL A 25 -21.45 14.65 10.95
CA VAL A 25 -20.66 14.28 9.78
C VAL A 25 -21.56 13.63 8.72
N THR A 26 -21.22 13.79 7.44
CA THR A 26 -21.73 12.93 6.35
C THR A 26 -20.58 12.53 5.44
N VAL A 27 -20.49 11.22 5.15
CA VAL A 27 -19.48 10.65 4.23
C VAL A 27 -20.14 10.40 2.87
N PHE A 28 -19.56 10.96 1.82
CA PHE A 28 -19.97 10.76 0.43
C PHE A 28 -19.01 9.82 -0.29
N GLU A 29 -19.50 8.66 -0.72
CA GLU A 29 -18.76 7.67 -1.51
C GLU A 29 -19.41 7.51 -2.89
N ALA A 30 -18.60 7.69 -3.94
CA ALA A 30 -19.08 7.62 -5.32
C ALA A 30 -19.48 6.20 -5.75
N GLY A 31 -18.84 5.17 -5.20
CA GLY A 31 -19.15 3.77 -5.45
C GLY A 31 -20.28 3.22 -4.59
N GLU A 32 -20.78 2.04 -4.97
CA GLU A 32 -21.75 1.28 -4.17
C GLU A 32 -21.11 0.56 -2.97
N ARG A 33 -19.77 0.47 -2.95
CA ARG A 33 -19.01 -0.25 -1.93
C ARG A 33 -17.97 0.67 -1.29
N LEU A 34 -17.75 0.46 -0.01
CA LEU A 34 -16.75 1.18 0.80
C LEU A 34 -15.39 0.47 0.74
N GLY A 35 -14.36 1.11 1.29
CA GLY A 35 -13.03 0.53 1.50
C GLY A 35 -11.95 0.98 0.50
N GLY A 36 -12.32 1.59 -0.63
CA GLY A 36 -11.37 2.12 -1.60
C GLY A 36 -10.38 1.04 -2.09
N LEU A 37 -9.07 1.27 -1.87
CA LEU A 37 -8.03 0.30 -2.24
C LEU A 37 -8.01 -0.97 -1.39
N ALA A 38 -8.66 -0.98 -0.23
CA ALA A 38 -8.88 -2.17 0.60
C ALA A 38 -10.14 -2.95 0.20
N ALA A 39 -10.69 -2.70 -1.00
CA ALA A 39 -11.77 -3.51 -1.54
C ALA A 39 -11.36 -4.98 -1.65
N THR A 40 -12.34 -5.87 -1.53
CA THR A 40 -12.13 -7.33 -1.52
C THR A 40 -12.87 -8.05 -2.65
N TYR A 41 -12.52 -9.32 -2.83
CA TYR A 41 -13.26 -10.35 -3.55
C TYR A 41 -13.79 -11.38 -2.56
N GLU A 42 -14.98 -11.91 -2.85
CA GLU A 42 -15.54 -13.05 -2.14
C GLU A 42 -14.74 -14.32 -2.45
N THR A 43 -14.51 -15.16 -1.44
CA THR A 43 -13.94 -16.51 -1.60
C THR A 43 -14.92 -17.57 -1.05
N ARG A 44 -14.50 -18.83 -0.94
CA ARG A 44 -15.28 -19.87 -0.23
C ARG A 44 -15.32 -19.68 1.29
N GLY A 45 -14.46 -18.84 1.86
CA GLY A 45 -14.44 -18.49 3.28
C GLY A 45 -14.30 -16.98 3.45
N ASP A 46 -13.24 -16.54 4.10
CA ASP A 46 -12.98 -15.12 4.33
C ASP A 46 -12.84 -14.35 3.01
N PRO A 47 -13.27 -13.09 2.93
CA PRO A 47 -12.97 -12.24 1.78
C PRO A 47 -11.46 -12.03 1.65
N ILE A 48 -11.00 -11.77 0.42
CA ILE A 48 -9.59 -11.51 0.11
C ILE A 48 -9.43 -10.14 -0.54
N GLU A 49 -8.43 -9.36 -0.16
CA GLU A 49 -8.21 -8.04 -0.74
C GLU A 49 -7.89 -8.11 -2.25
N LYS A 50 -8.26 -7.07 -3.00
CA LYS A 50 -7.94 -6.99 -4.44
C LYS A 50 -6.45 -6.78 -4.70
N PHE A 51 -5.77 -6.16 -3.75
CA PHE A 51 -4.34 -5.94 -3.71
C PHE A 51 -3.84 -6.52 -2.39
N TYR A 52 -2.65 -7.12 -2.35
CA TYR A 52 -2.14 -7.73 -1.13
C TYR A 52 -1.95 -6.68 -0.01
N HIS A 53 -2.26 -7.07 1.22
CA HIS A 53 -2.08 -6.24 2.41
C HIS A 53 -1.54 -7.06 3.59
N HIS A 54 -0.70 -6.43 4.40
CA HIS A 54 -0.28 -6.91 5.71
C HIS A 54 0.08 -5.70 6.58
N LEU A 55 0.12 -5.89 7.89
CA LEU A 55 0.57 -4.89 8.84
C LEU A 55 2.02 -5.15 9.25
N SER A 56 2.72 -4.08 9.57
CA SER A 56 3.92 -4.14 10.40
C SER A 56 3.60 -3.78 11.85
N LYS A 57 4.40 -4.28 12.79
CA LYS A 57 4.29 -3.91 14.22
C LYS A 57 4.61 -2.45 14.51
N SER A 58 5.26 -1.74 13.59
CA SER A 58 5.44 -0.29 13.69
C SER A 58 4.13 0.48 13.44
N GLU A 59 3.14 -0.14 12.80
CA GLU A 59 1.86 0.47 12.44
C GLU A 59 0.87 0.45 13.62
N ARG A 60 1.18 1.23 14.66
CA ARG A 60 0.42 1.19 15.92
C ARG A 60 -0.97 1.79 15.81
N THR A 61 -1.16 2.84 15.03
CA THR A 61 -2.44 3.57 14.99
C THR A 61 -3.59 2.72 14.44
N ILE A 62 -3.34 1.90 13.41
CA ILE A 62 -4.36 0.98 12.89
C ILE A 62 -4.63 -0.19 13.84
N VAL A 63 -3.61 -0.67 14.55
CA VAL A 63 -3.77 -1.72 15.58
C VAL A 63 -4.59 -1.17 16.75
N GLU A 64 -4.29 0.03 17.24
CA GLU A 64 -5.05 0.73 18.28
C GLU A 64 -6.49 1.02 17.84
N LEU A 65 -6.71 1.37 16.56
CA LEU A 65 -8.07 1.50 16.00
C LEU A 65 -8.80 0.14 16.05
N ALA A 66 -8.16 -0.94 15.64
CA ALA A 66 -8.75 -2.29 15.74
C ALA A 66 -9.09 -2.65 17.19
N GLU A 67 -8.20 -2.38 18.14
CA GLU A 67 -8.45 -2.58 19.58
C GLU A 67 -9.67 -1.78 20.07
N ASN A 68 -9.76 -0.50 19.71
CA ASN A 68 -10.87 0.37 20.08
C ASN A 68 -12.22 -0.08 19.49
N LEU A 69 -12.19 -0.72 18.32
CA LEU A 69 -13.36 -1.32 17.67
C LEU A 69 -13.67 -2.74 18.19
N GLY A 70 -12.91 -3.25 19.18
CA GLY A 70 -13.11 -4.57 19.75
C GLY A 70 -12.52 -5.72 18.91
N LEU A 71 -11.70 -5.41 17.91
CA LEU A 71 -11.02 -6.37 17.02
C LEU A 71 -9.57 -6.64 17.43
N GLY A 72 -9.12 -6.19 18.60
CA GLY A 72 -7.73 -6.38 19.05
C GLY A 72 -7.27 -7.85 19.04
N ASP A 73 -8.12 -8.76 19.52
CA ASP A 73 -7.83 -10.21 19.52
C ASP A 73 -7.85 -10.83 18.10
N ALA A 74 -8.44 -10.14 17.12
CA ALA A 74 -8.46 -10.56 15.72
C ALA A 74 -7.18 -10.17 14.96
N VAL A 75 -6.33 -9.30 15.51
CA VAL A 75 -5.04 -8.94 14.89
C VAL A 75 -4.03 -10.05 15.18
N GLU A 76 -3.75 -10.86 14.17
CA GLU A 76 -2.83 -11.99 14.26
C GLU A 76 -1.44 -11.61 13.74
N TRP A 77 -0.40 -11.93 14.51
CA TRP A 77 0.99 -11.76 14.10
C TRP A 77 1.57 -13.09 13.65
N ARG A 78 1.83 -13.22 12.35
CA ARG A 78 2.24 -14.46 11.68
C ARG A 78 3.60 -14.30 11.01
N VAL A 79 4.26 -15.42 10.74
CA VAL A 79 5.55 -15.42 10.04
C VAL A 79 5.28 -15.43 8.53
N GLY A 80 5.68 -14.37 7.84
CA GLY A 80 5.71 -14.29 6.39
C GLY A 80 7.07 -14.72 5.86
N ARG A 81 7.13 -15.85 5.17
CA ARG A 81 8.37 -16.31 4.51
C ARG A 81 8.60 -15.57 3.19
N ASN A 82 9.84 -15.17 2.96
CA ASN A 82 10.26 -14.42 1.80
C ASN A 82 11.34 -15.20 1.03
N ALA A 83 11.21 -15.18 -0.30
CA ALA A 83 12.18 -15.78 -1.19
C ALA A 83 12.48 -14.90 -2.40
N TYR A 84 13.52 -15.29 -3.13
CA TYR A 84 14.01 -14.64 -4.32
C TYR A 84 14.18 -15.68 -5.43
N TYR A 85 13.51 -15.48 -6.55
CA TYR A 85 13.62 -16.33 -7.73
C TYR A 85 14.70 -15.78 -8.65
N VAL A 86 15.76 -16.56 -8.89
CA VAL A 86 16.86 -16.20 -9.79
C VAL A 86 17.46 -17.45 -10.41
N ASP A 87 17.81 -17.37 -11.70
CA ASP A 87 18.40 -18.46 -12.50
C ASP A 87 17.58 -19.77 -12.41
N GLY A 88 16.25 -19.66 -12.43
CA GLY A 88 15.36 -20.82 -12.38
C GLY A 88 15.15 -21.43 -10.98
N VAL A 89 15.62 -20.79 -9.90
CA VAL A 89 15.61 -21.36 -8.55
C VAL A 89 15.00 -20.39 -7.53
N VAL A 90 14.12 -20.91 -6.67
CA VAL A 90 13.61 -20.19 -5.49
C VAL A 90 14.63 -20.28 -4.36
N HIS A 91 15.15 -19.14 -3.93
CA HIS A 91 16.06 -19.00 -2.80
C HIS A 91 15.35 -18.35 -1.60
N PRO A 92 15.07 -19.09 -0.52
CA PRO A 92 14.62 -18.49 0.75
C PRO A 92 15.65 -17.48 1.28
N LEU A 93 15.18 -16.42 1.95
CA LEU A 93 16.03 -15.35 2.51
C LEU A 93 15.55 -14.90 3.90
N ASP A 94 14.96 -15.83 4.66
CA ASP A 94 14.38 -15.55 5.97
C ASP A 94 15.41 -15.71 7.10
N THR A 95 16.25 -16.75 7.02
CA THR A 95 17.24 -17.09 8.05
C THR A 95 18.68 -16.74 7.65
N PRO A 96 19.61 -16.60 8.63
CA PRO A 96 21.01 -16.35 8.34
C PRO A 96 21.69 -17.42 7.49
N ASP A 97 21.33 -18.70 7.65
CA ASP A 97 21.88 -19.80 6.87
C ASP A 97 21.37 -19.81 5.43
N GLU A 98 20.10 -19.47 5.20
CA GLU A 98 19.52 -19.25 3.88
C GLU A 98 20.20 -18.07 3.15
N ILE A 99 20.33 -16.94 3.85
CA ILE A 99 21.06 -15.75 3.33
C ILE A 99 22.52 -16.13 3.01
N LEU A 100 23.18 -16.92 3.87
CA LEU A 100 24.55 -17.37 3.61
C LEU A 100 24.63 -18.33 2.42
N ALA A 101 23.60 -19.13 2.17
CA ALA A 101 23.51 -20.03 1.03
C ALA A 101 23.20 -19.33 -0.31
N TYR A 102 22.64 -18.11 -0.29
CA TYR A 102 22.32 -17.37 -1.51
C TYR A 102 23.55 -17.17 -2.42
N PRO A 103 23.59 -17.73 -3.63
CA PRO A 103 24.84 -17.84 -4.39
C PRO A 103 25.24 -16.55 -5.13
N HIS A 104 24.32 -15.59 -5.28
CA HIS A 104 24.53 -14.38 -6.08
C HIS A 104 25.15 -13.21 -5.30
N LEU A 105 25.33 -13.36 -3.98
CA LEU A 105 26.02 -12.36 -3.15
C LEU A 105 27.28 -12.97 -2.53
N SER A 106 28.39 -12.25 -2.62
CA SER A 106 29.61 -12.61 -1.90
C SER A 106 29.41 -12.47 -0.38
N LEU A 107 30.34 -13.03 0.41
CA LEU A 107 30.31 -12.84 1.87
C LEU A 107 30.39 -11.36 2.26
N TYR A 108 31.11 -10.55 1.49
CA TYR A 108 31.23 -9.12 1.75
C TYR A 108 29.94 -8.38 1.40
N ASP A 109 29.27 -8.77 0.31
CA ASP A 109 27.95 -8.23 -0.05
C ASP A 109 26.92 -8.53 1.04
N LYS A 110 26.87 -9.78 1.52
CA LYS A 110 25.98 -10.20 2.61
C LYS A 110 26.25 -9.45 3.90
N PHE A 111 27.53 -9.25 4.23
CA PHE A 111 27.92 -8.43 5.38
C PHE A 111 27.40 -7.00 5.24
N ARG A 112 27.62 -6.34 4.09
CA ARG A 112 27.23 -4.95 3.86
C ARG A 112 25.72 -4.78 3.84
N LEU A 113 25.00 -5.69 3.17
CA LEU A 113 23.53 -5.73 3.17
C LEU A 113 23.00 -5.93 4.60
N GLY A 114 23.55 -6.90 5.34
CA GLY A 114 23.14 -7.15 6.72
C GLY A 114 23.39 -5.96 7.66
N MET A 115 24.49 -5.22 7.50
CA MET A 115 24.73 -4.00 8.26
C MET A 115 23.71 -2.91 7.94
N LEU A 116 23.37 -2.70 6.66
CA LEU A 116 22.32 -1.76 6.26
C LEU A 116 20.95 -2.16 6.85
N THR A 117 20.57 -3.45 6.79
CA THR A 117 19.31 -3.94 7.36
C THR A 117 19.24 -3.80 8.88
N LEU A 118 20.38 -3.84 9.57
CA LEU A 118 20.48 -3.57 11.01
C LEU A 118 20.62 -2.07 11.34
N GLU A 119 20.49 -1.20 10.33
CA GLU A 119 20.65 0.25 10.45
C GLU A 119 22.05 0.65 10.96
N VAL A 120 23.09 -0.11 10.60
CA VAL A 120 24.49 0.13 10.98
C VAL A 120 25.31 0.59 9.78
N ASP A 121 25.79 1.83 9.81
CA ASP A 121 26.74 2.30 8.81
C ASP A 121 28.18 1.94 9.19
N VAL A 122 28.90 1.26 8.29
CA VAL A 122 30.29 0.83 8.48
C VAL A 122 31.28 1.45 7.47
N ARG A 123 30.84 2.40 6.64
CA ARG A 123 31.70 3.08 5.63
C ARG A 123 32.90 3.80 6.24
N GLY A 124 32.70 4.41 7.42
CA GLY A 124 33.73 5.19 8.12
C GLY A 124 34.80 4.38 8.87
N GLY A 125 34.80 3.05 8.75
CA GLY A 125 35.72 2.15 9.48
C GLY A 125 35.39 1.98 10.97
N ARG A 126 34.45 2.76 11.51
CA ARG A 126 33.80 2.57 12.81
C ARG A 126 32.29 2.50 12.60
N PRO A 127 31.58 1.52 13.21
CA PRO A 127 30.12 1.44 13.13
C PRO A 127 29.43 2.69 13.69
N SER A 128 28.49 3.25 12.94
CA SER A 128 27.52 4.26 13.39
C SER A 128 26.12 3.62 13.44
N PHE A 129 25.32 3.99 14.43
CA PHE A 129 24.00 3.39 14.69
C PHE A 129 22.84 4.38 14.53
N ASP A 130 23.17 5.62 14.18
CA ASP A 130 22.28 6.78 14.10
C ASP A 130 22.25 7.38 12.68
N THR A 131 23.08 6.87 11.77
CA THR A 131 23.21 7.42 10.41
C THR A 131 21.89 7.43 9.64
N TYR A 132 21.03 6.46 9.90
CA TYR A 132 19.77 6.30 9.17
C TYR A 132 18.56 6.76 9.98
N ASP A 133 18.74 7.39 11.15
CA ASP A 133 17.64 7.73 12.07
C ASP A 133 16.63 8.68 11.43
N ASP A 134 17.10 9.74 10.79
CA ASP A 134 16.26 10.68 10.06
C ASP A 134 16.20 10.31 8.57
N LEU A 135 15.02 9.87 8.12
CA LEU A 135 14.80 9.52 6.73
C LEU A 135 14.80 10.76 5.82
N ALA A 136 14.53 11.95 6.36
CA ALA A 136 14.56 13.19 5.58
C ALA A 136 15.98 13.54 5.09
N ASP A 137 17.02 13.11 5.81
CA ASP A 137 18.43 13.31 5.39
C ASP A 137 18.78 12.59 4.07
N PHE A 138 17.95 11.61 3.68
CA PHE A 138 18.16 10.79 2.48
C PHE A 138 17.15 11.08 1.38
N GLU A 139 16.32 12.11 1.55
CA GLU A 139 15.20 12.40 0.67
C GLU A 139 15.69 12.81 -0.74
N ASP A 140 16.71 13.66 -0.82
CA ASP A 140 17.32 14.10 -2.09
C ASP A 140 18.35 13.11 -2.67
N VAL A 141 18.67 12.03 -1.96
CA VAL A 141 19.73 11.10 -2.36
C VAL A 141 19.17 10.06 -3.35
N PRO A 142 19.74 9.92 -4.56
CA PRO A 142 19.32 8.88 -5.49
C PRO A 142 19.55 7.49 -4.89
N ILE A 143 18.53 6.61 -4.96
CA ILE A 143 18.60 5.28 -4.37
C ILE A 143 19.79 4.45 -4.86
N ARG A 144 20.12 4.57 -6.15
CA ARG A 144 21.26 3.88 -6.76
C ARG A 144 22.59 4.33 -6.17
N GLU A 145 22.78 5.65 -6.03
CA GLU A 145 23.99 6.21 -5.42
C GLU A 145 24.11 5.78 -3.96
N PHE A 146 23.01 5.89 -3.21
CA PHE A 146 22.94 5.43 -1.83
C PHE A 146 23.36 3.96 -1.71
N LEU A 147 22.79 3.07 -2.51
CA LEU A 147 23.10 1.64 -2.44
C LEU A 147 24.56 1.34 -2.78
N LEU A 148 25.10 1.97 -3.83
CA LEU A 148 26.50 1.78 -4.22
C LEU A 148 27.47 2.24 -3.12
N GLU A 149 27.11 3.29 -2.39
CA GLU A 149 27.94 3.84 -1.31
C GLU A 149 27.79 3.06 0.00
N HIS A 150 26.57 2.73 0.41
CA HIS A 150 26.25 2.13 1.71
C HIS A 150 26.31 0.61 1.71
N THR A 151 26.31 -0.02 0.52
CA THR A 151 26.46 -1.47 0.39
C THR A 151 27.66 -1.82 -0.49
N THR A 152 27.41 -2.39 -1.67
CA THR A 152 28.37 -2.72 -2.72
C THR A 152 27.68 -2.69 -4.08
N ARG A 153 28.47 -2.69 -5.16
CA ARG A 153 27.93 -2.88 -6.51
C ARG A 153 27.19 -4.21 -6.68
N GLY A 154 27.68 -5.29 -6.07
CA GLY A 154 27.02 -6.60 -6.15
C GLY A 154 25.65 -6.61 -5.47
N VAL A 155 25.52 -5.94 -4.33
CA VAL A 155 24.23 -5.78 -3.63
C VAL A 155 23.26 -4.94 -4.47
N TYR A 156 23.72 -3.87 -5.13
CA TYR A 156 22.88 -3.13 -6.05
C TYR A 156 22.43 -4.01 -7.23
N GLU A 157 23.36 -4.54 -8.04
CA GLU A 157 23.06 -5.22 -9.31
C GLU A 157 22.30 -6.55 -9.12
N PHE A 158 22.65 -7.35 -8.12
CA PHE A 158 22.11 -8.72 -7.97
C PHE A 158 21.01 -8.87 -6.92
N PHE A 159 20.63 -7.78 -6.25
CA PHE A 159 19.59 -7.82 -5.22
C PHE A 159 18.61 -6.65 -5.33
N PHE A 160 19.07 -5.40 -5.29
CA PHE A 160 18.14 -4.27 -5.30
C PHE A 160 17.67 -3.85 -6.68
N GLU A 161 18.53 -3.90 -7.70
CA GLU A 161 18.18 -3.45 -9.05
C GLU A 161 16.96 -4.19 -9.62
N PRO A 162 16.86 -5.54 -9.56
CA PRO A 162 15.67 -6.23 -10.06
C PRO A 162 14.42 -5.91 -9.23
N LEU A 163 14.55 -5.69 -7.91
CA LEU A 163 13.44 -5.26 -7.05
C LEU A 163 12.94 -3.85 -7.42
N LEU A 164 13.86 -2.95 -7.77
CA LEU A 164 13.56 -1.60 -8.21
C LEU A 164 12.93 -1.59 -9.60
N ASP A 165 13.43 -2.42 -10.51
CA ASP A 165 12.83 -2.64 -11.83
C ASP A 165 11.39 -3.15 -11.69
N ALA A 166 11.17 -4.17 -10.86
CA ALA A 166 9.84 -4.74 -10.62
C ALA A 166 8.86 -3.74 -9.99
N LYS A 167 9.35 -2.82 -9.13
CA LYS A 167 8.48 -1.87 -8.41
C LYS A 167 8.29 -0.54 -9.13
N PHE A 168 9.31 0.00 -9.77
CA PHE A 168 9.30 1.36 -10.34
C PHE A 168 9.61 1.41 -11.84
N GLY A 169 10.02 0.29 -12.45
CA GLY A 169 10.31 0.19 -13.87
C GLY A 169 11.22 1.33 -14.36
N SER A 170 10.76 2.06 -15.37
CA SER A 170 11.47 3.19 -15.99
C SER A 170 11.76 4.34 -15.02
N ARG A 171 11.03 4.46 -13.91
CA ARG A 171 11.14 5.54 -12.92
C ARG A 171 12.13 5.24 -11.78
N LYS A 172 12.79 4.08 -11.77
CA LYS A 172 13.67 3.66 -10.65
C LYS A 172 14.81 4.65 -10.34
N GLU A 173 15.30 5.38 -11.34
CA GLU A 173 16.39 6.36 -11.18
C GLU A 173 15.92 7.67 -10.52
N ASP A 174 14.61 7.91 -10.45
CA ASP A 174 14.02 9.10 -9.80
C ASP A 174 13.89 8.90 -8.29
N VAL A 175 13.86 7.64 -7.84
CA VAL A 175 13.50 7.23 -6.49
C VAL A 175 14.54 7.67 -5.46
N SER A 176 14.02 8.20 -4.35
CA SER A 176 14.77 8.60 -3.17
C SER A 176 15.27 7.40 -2.35
N ALA A 177 16.46 7.51 -1.77
CA ALA A 177 16.97 6.55 -0.79
C ALA A 177 16.12 6.50 0.50
N ALA A 178 15.42 7.58 0.85
CA ALA A 178 14.52 7.62 2.00
C ALA A 178 13.40 6.58 1.89
N TRP A 179 12.90 6.30 0.68
CA TRP A 179 11.92 5.22 0.44
C TRP A 179 12.47 3.85 0.86
N LEU A 180 13.69 3.52 0.45
CA LEU A 180 14.31 2.24 0.78
C LEU A 180 14.56 2.11 2.28
N LEU A 181 15.09 3.16 2.90
CA LEU A 181 15.32 3.17 4.34
C LEU A 181 14.00 3.05 5.12
N GLY A 182 12.95 3.72 4.64
CA GLY A 182 11.58 3.53 5.11
C GLY A 182 11.17 2.06 5.06
N ARG A 183 11.32 1.39 3.91
CA ARG A 183 11.04 -0.06 3.76
C ARG A 183 11.83 -0.91 4.75
N ILE A 184 13.09 -0.60 4.99
CA ILE A 184 13.93 -1.37 5.92
C ILE A 184 13.44 -1.19 7.36
N LYS A 185 13.14 0.05 7.78
CA LYS A 185 12.63 0.36 9.13
C LYS A 185 11.23 -0.16 9.37
N PHE A 186 10.34 -0.02 8.38
CA PHE A 186 8.96 -0.50 8.47
C PHE A 186 8.88 -2.02 8.56
N ARG A 187 9.82 -2.78 8.01
CA ARG A 187 9.87 -4.25 8.16
C ARG A 187 10.46 -4.73 9.50
N GLY A 188 10.32 -3.89 10.55
CA GLY A 188 11.18 -3.85 11.73
C GLY A 188 11.12 -5.00 12.72
N GLU A 189 10.19 -5.95 12.61
CA GLU A 189 10.19 -7.13 13.47
C GLU A 189 10.41 -8.43 12.69
N ARG A 190 11.63 -8.96 12.81
CA ARG A 190 12.02 -10.27 12.30
C ARG A 190 12.33 -11.23 13.45
N ASP A 191 11.82 -12.45 13.34
CA ASP A 191 12.35 -13.57 14.10
C ASP A 191 13.58 -14.11 13.36
N LEU A 192 14.75 -14.02 14.00
CA LEU A 192 16.05 -14.43 13.43
C LEU A 192 16.11 -15.88 12.95
N ARG A 193 15.15 -16.73 13.32
CA ARG A 193 15.08 -18.15 12.93
C ARG A 193 13.91 -18.47 12.01
N ARG A 194 12.96 -17.55 11.83
CA ARG A 194 11.69 -17.86 11.15
C ARG A 194 11.36 -16.90 10.01
N GLY A 195 11.89 -15.68 10.03
CA GLY A 195 11.63 -14.66 9.01
C GLY A 195 10.88 -13.47 9.58
N GLU A 196 10.17 -12.78 8.71
CA GLU A 196 9.46 -11.54 9.04
C GLU A 196 8.15 -11.81 9.80
N ILE A 197 7.85 -10.99 10.80
CA ILE A 197 6.57 -11.03 11.53
C ILE A 197 5.66 -9.96 10.94
N LEU A 198 4.57 -10.41 10.35
CA LEU A 198 3.57 -9.57 9.69
C LEU A 198 2.21 -9.74 10.37
N GLY A 199 1.46 -8.66 10.44
CA GLY A 199 0.10 -8.65 10.99
C GLY A 199 -0.94 -8.86 9.91
N TYR A 200 -2.01 -9.58 10.24
CA TYR A 200 -3.19 -9.72 9.40
C TYR A 200 -4.42 -9.87 10.29
N LEU A 201 -5.60 -9.47 9.80
CA LEU A 201 -6.83 -9.65 10.56
C LEU A 201 -7.43 -11.03 10.30
N ASP A 202 -7.86 -11.69 11.38
CA ASP A 202 -8.83 -12.78 11.33
C ASP A 202 -10.10 -12.26 10.62
N GLY A 203 -10.39 -12.77 9.41
CA GLY A 203 -11.47 -12.34 8.52
C GLY A 203 -11.04 -11.36 7.42
N GLY A 204 -9.76 -10.99 7.38
CA GLY A 204 -9.20 -10.00 6.45
C GLY A 204 -9.48 -8.57 6.88
N PHE A 205 -8.99 -7.60 6.10
CA PHE A 205 -9.18 -6.17 6.41
C PHE A 205 -10.61 -5.68 6.19
N ALA A 206 -11.47 -6.50 5.57
CA ALA A 206 -12.90 -6.24 5.48
C ALA A 206 -13.55 -6.16 6.87
N GLU A 207 -13.11 -6.96 7.85
CA GLU A 207 -13.63 -6.92 9.22
C GLU A 207 -13.38 -5.56 9.89
N LEU A 208 -12.18 -5.00 9.71
CA LEU A 208 -11.86 -3.66 10.21
C LEU A 208 -12.73 -2.59 9.56
N LEU A 209 -12.91 -2.69 8.24
CA LEU A 209 -13.76 -1.78 7.49
C LEU A 209 -15.23 -1.86 7.97
N ASP A 210 -15.77 -3.07 8.10
CA ASP A 210 -17.15 -3.29 8.52
C ASP A 210 -17.39 -2.83 9.96
N ALA A 211 -16.45 -3.09 10.88
CA ALA A 211 -16.52 -2.57 12.24
C ALA A 211 -16.48 -1.05 12.27
N LEU A 212 -15.61 -0.42 11.46
CA LEU A 212 -15.52 1.03 11.37
C LEU A 212 -16.80 1.65 10.78
N VAL A 213 -17.40 1.01 9.77
CA VAL A 213 -18.68 1.42 9.18
C VAL A 213 -19.84 1.28 10.18
N ALA A 214 -19.83 0.22 10.99
CA ALA A 214 -20.83 0.01 12.03
C ALA A 214 -20.72 1.07 13.15
N ASP A 215 -19.49 1.42 13.54
CA ASP A 215 -19.20 2.43 14.56
C ASP A 215 -19.57 3.85 14.10
N VAL A 216 -19.21 4.22 12.87
CA VAL A 216 -19.60 5.51 12.25
C VAL A 216 -21.12 5.60 12.02
N GLY A 217 -21.76 4.47 11.75
CA GLY A 217 -23.17 4.36 11.46
C GLY A 217 -23.49 4.50 9.97
N ARG A 218 -24.19 3.51 9.41
CA ARG A 218 -24.56 3.50 7.98
C ARG A 218 -25.42 4.69 7.54
N ASP A 219 -26.18 5.29 8.46
CA ASP A 219 -27.01 6.46 8.15
C ASP A 219 -26.20 7.74 7.89
N THR A 220 -24.95 7.79 8.36
CA THR A 220 -23.96 8.86 8.12
C THR A 220 -23.26 8.71 6.77
N ILE A 221 -23.36 7.53 6.14
CA ILE A 221 -22.62 7.21 4.91
C ILE A 221 -23.58 7.16 3.72
N ARG A 222 -23.24 7.88 2.65
CA ARG A 222 -23.99 7.91 1.38
C ARG A 222 -23.13 7.28 0.29
N THR A 223 -23.44 6.05 -0.09
CA THR A 223 -22.85 5.36 -1.25
C THR A 223 -23.59 5.73 -2.54
N GLY A 224 -22.95 5.57 -3.70
CA GLY A 224 -23.50 6.03 -4.97
C GLY A 224 -23.67 7.55 -5.05
N ALA A 225 -22.95 8.28 -4.18
CA ALA A 225 -23.02 9.72 -4.00
C ALA A 225 -21.69 10.34 -4.43
N ARG A 226 -21.61 10.70 -5.70
CA ARG A 226 -20.39 11.25 -6.31
C ARG A 226 -20.33 12.75 -6.07
N VAL A 227 -19.31 13.20 -5.35
CA VAL A 227 -18.96 14.62 -5.33
C VAL A 227 -18.47 15.03 -6.71
N THR A 228 -19.06 16.08 -7.27
CA THR A 228 -18.72 16.60 -8.61
C THR A 228 -18.11 17.98 -8.57
N ASP A 229 -18.40 18.77 -7.54
CA ASP A 229 -17.95 20.16 -7.40
C ASP A 229 -17.87 20.55 -5.91
N ILE A 230 -17.00 21.51 -5.59
CA ILE A 230 -16.85 22.09 -4.25
C ILE A 230 -16.94 23.61 -4.41
N ALA A 231 -17.99 24.21 -3.86
CA ALA A 231 -18.15 25.66 -3.87
C ALA A 231 -17.40 26.28 -2.69
N HIS A 232 -16.56 27.27 -2.98
CA HIS A 232 -15.80 28.00 -1.97
C HIS A 232 -15.59 29.46 -2.37
N GLY A 233 -15.50 30.32 -1.34
CA GLY A 233 -14.93 31.66 -1.42
C GLY A 233 -13.61 31.69 -0.67
N ASP A 234 -13.54 32.51 0.38
CA ASP A 234 -12.44 32.47 1.36
C ASP A 234 -12.53 31.23 2.26
N ALA A 235 -13.72 30.62 2.37
CA ALA A 235 -13.98 29.38 3.09
C ALA A 235 -14.80 28.41 2.22
N VAL A 236 -14.78 27.12 2.54
CA VAL A 236 -15.67 26.14 1.92
C VAL A 236 -17.13 26.45 2.29
N GLU A 237 -18.03 26.40 1.30
CA GLU A 237 -19.44 26.75 1.49
C GLU A 237 -20.35 25.53 1.32
N SER A 238 -20.17 24.78 0.24
CA SER A 238 -21.00 23.63 -0.08
C SER A 238 -20.30 22.61 -0.99
N VAL A 239 -20.86 21.41 -1.05
CA VAL A 239 -20.43 20.35 -1.96
C VAL A 239 -21.60 19.89 -2.83
N THR A 240 -21.38 19.78 -4.14
CA THR A 240 -22.37 19.23 -5.07
C THR A 240 -22.20 17.73 -5.19
N VAL A 241 -23.27 16.99 -4.91
CA VAL A 241 -23.30 15.53 -4.88
C VAL A 241 -24.29 15.01 -5.91
N GLU A 242 -23.79 14.22 -6.86
CA GLU A 242 -24.58 13.51 -7.86
C GLU A 242 -24.92 12.10 -7.39
N THR A 243 -26.22 11.77 -7.43
CA THR A 243 -26.77 10.44 -7.17
C THR A 243 -27.60 9.97 -8.37
N ASP A 244 -28.15 8.75 -8.31
CA ASP A 244 -29.12 8.25 -9.30
C ASP A 244 -30.40 9.10 -9.39
N THR A 245 -30.72 9.86 -8.34
CA THR A 245 -31.87 10.76 -8.29
C THR A 245 -31.60 12.19 -8.77
N GLY A 246 -30.34 12.53 -9.04
CA GLY A 246 -29.91 13.85 -9.51
C GLY A 246 -28.77 14.46 -8.66
N ALA A 247 -28.39 15.69 -9.01
CA ALA A 247 -27.41 16.48 -8.29
C ALA A 247 -28.06 17.36 -7.22
N THR A 248 -27.47 17.42 -6.03
CA THR A 248 -27.92 18.26 -4.91
C THR A 248 -26.72 18.89 -4.22
N ASP A 249 -26.87 20.15 -3.82
CA ASP A 249 -25.86 20.87 -3.06
C ASP A 249 -26.09 20.66 -1.55
N HIS A 250 -25.00 20.46 -0.82
CA HIS A 250 -24.99 20.28 0.63
C HIS A 250 -24.10 21.34 1.26
N ASP A 251 -24.67 22.21 2.09
CA ASP A 251 -23.91 23.20 2.86
C ASP A 251 -23.00 22.48 3.88
N VAL A 252 -21.74 22.91 3.96
CA VAL A 252 -20.74 22.32 4.85
C VAL A 252 -19.96 23.40 5.60
N ASP A 253 -19.63 23.14 6.86
CA ASP A 253 -18.77 24.03 7.67
C ASP A 253 -17.28 23.71 7.46
N ALA A 254 -16.99 22.47 7.09
CA ALA A 254 -15.66 21.97 6.75
C ALA A 254 -15.79 20.74 5.84
N LEU A 255 -14.75 20.46 5.05
CA LEU A 255 -14.72 19.36 4.10
C LEU A 255 -13.38 18.62 4.17
N VAL A 256 -13.42 17.31 4.43
CA VAL A 256 -12.25 16.43 4.33
C VAL A 256 -12.27 15.68 3.00
N VAL A 257 -11.28 15.91 2.15
CA VAL A 257 -11.09 15.20 0.89
C VAL A 257 -10.15 14.01 1.13
N ALA A 258 -10.71 12.80 1.11
CA ALA A 258 -9.99 11.53 1.29
C ALA A 258 -9.86 10.74 -0.03
N THR A 259 -10.00 11.41 -1.18
CA THR A 259 -9.86 10.83 -2.51
C THR A 259 -8.46 11.03 -3.09
N MET A 260 -8.24 10.62 -4.35
CA MET A 260 -7.00 10.91 -5.07
C MET A 260 -6.81 12.42 -5.31
N PRO A 261 -5.57 12.94 -5.24
CA PRO A 261 -5.29 14.38 -5.20
C PRO A 261 -5.61 15.12 -6.50
N HIS A 262 -5.59 14.47 -7.66
CA HIS A 262 -5.97 15.08 -8.94
C HIS A 262 -7.43 15.59 -8.96
N LEU A 263 -8.26 15.18 -8.01
CA LEU A 263 -9.61 15.73 -7.85
C LEU A 263 -9.60 17.08 -7.15
N LEU A 264 -8.57 17.42 -6.37
CA LEU A 264 -8.39 18.76 -5.81
C LEU A 264 -8.17 19.79 -6.93
N ASP A 265 -7.33 19.49 -7.92
CA ASP A 265 -7.15 20.34 -9.10
C ASP A 265 -8.49 20.56 -9.82
N ARG A 266 -9.22 19.47 -10.06
CA ARG A 266 -10.52 19.53 -10.72
C ARG A 266 -11.55 20.38 -9.98
N TRP A 267 -11.62 20.28 -8.65
CA TRP A 267 -12.68 20.91 -7.86
C TRP A 267 -12.33 22.30 -7.37
N VAL A 268 -11.06 22.53 -7.01
CA VAL A 268 -10.61 23.76 -6.34
C VAL A 268 -9.33 24.35 -6.92
N GLY A 269 -8.81 23.79 -8.03
CA GLY A 269 -7.63 24.32 -8.72
C GLY A 269 -6.30 24.09 -8.00
N TYR A 270 -6.26 23.18 -7.02
CA TYR A 270 -5.02 22.82 -6.32
C TYR A 270 -4.29 21.69 -7.08
N GLU A 271 -3.19 22.04 -7.74
CA GLU A 271 -2.34 21.08 -8.45
C GLU A 271 -1.50 20.25 -7.47
N CYS A 272 -1.38 18.94 -7.74
CA CYS A 272 -0.55 18.04 -6.95
C CYS A 272 0.60 17.51 -7.81
N ASP A 273 1.83 17.82 -7.40
CA ASP A 273 3.06 17.48 -8.12
C ASP A 273 3.56 16.04 -7.87
N ILE A 274 2.81 15.24 -7.11
CA ILE A 274 3.16 13.84 -6.84
C ILE A 274 2.69 12.96 -8.00
N ASP A 275 3.64 12.29 -8.62
CA ASP A 275 3.38 11.24 -9.59
C ASP A 275 2.92 9.94 -8.89
N PHE A 276 1.97 9.25 -9.52
CA PHE A 276 1.44 7.98 -9.06
C PHE A 276 1.61 6.91 -10.11
N GLN A 277 1.97 5.71 -9.67
CA GLN A 277 2.02 4.53 -10.51
C GLN A 277 0.75 3.69 -10.38
N GLY A 278 0.34 3.10 -11.49
CA GLY A 278 -0.74 2.15 -11.56
C GLY A 278 -0.30 0.76 -11.14
N SER A 279 -1.27 -0.11 -10.87
CA SER A 279 -1.03 -1.53 -10.68
C SER A 279 -2.03 -2.37 -11.46
N VAL A 280 -1.54 -3.48 -11.98
CA VAL A 280 -2.35 -4.62 -12.41
C VAL A 280 -2.05 -5.76 -11.45
N CYS A 281 -3.06 -6.21 -10.72
CA CYS A 281 -2.94 -7.28 -9.74
C CYS A 281 -4.03 -8.32 -10.00
N ALA A 282 -3.69 -9.60 -9.99
CA ALA A 282 -4.67 -10.66 -10.07
C ALA A 282 -4.56 -11.58 -8.88
N VAL A 283 -5.72 -12.10 -8.50
CA VAL A 283 -5.88 -13.10 -7.46
C VAL A 283 -6.33 -14.38 -8.15
N LEU A 284 -5.56 -15.44 -7.98
CA LEU A 284 -5.86 -16.78 -8.47
C LEU A 284 -6.34 -17.61 -7.28
N GLY A 285 -7.48 -18.28 -7.44
CA GLY A 285 -7.92 -19.35 -6.55
C GLY A 285 -7.54 -20.69 -7.15
N MET A 286 -6.81 -21.49 -6.38
CA MET A 286 -6.18 -22.73 -6.84
C MET A 286 -6.51 -23.90 -5.92
N SER A 287 -6.58 -25.10 -6.50
CA SER A 287 -6.81 -26.34 -5.75
C SER A 287 -5.54 -26.91 -5.09
N GLU A 288 -4.37 -26.46 -5.52
CA GLU A 288 -3.06 -26.89 -5.03
C GLU A 288 -2.14 -25.66 -4.91
N PRO A 289 -1.17 -25.64 -3.97
CA PRO A 289 -0.24 -24.53 -3.83
C PRO A 289 0.75 -24.49 -5.01
N LEU A 290 1.22 -23.29 -5.36
CA LEU A 290 2.31 -23.12 -6.32
C LEU A 290 3.67 -23.21 -5.62
N MET A 291 3.77 -22.61 -4.45
CA MET A 291 4.98 -22.45 -3.66
C MET A 291 4.73 -22.70 -2.17
N ASP A 292 5.80 -22.79 -1.38
CA ASP A 292 5.78 -22.91 0.09
C ASP A 292 6.23 -21.62 0.80
N THR A 293 6.39 -20.53 0.04
CA THR A 293 6.74 -19.20 0.50
C THR A 293 5.55 -18.25 0.38
N TYR A 294 5.47 -17.26 1.27
CA TYR A 294 4.42 -16.25 1.20
C TYR A 294 4.73 -15.23 0.10
N TRP A 295 5.94 -14.69 0.09
CA TRP A 295 6.34 -13.64 -0.85
C TRP A 295 7.53 -14.10 -1.69
N LEU A 296 7.39 -14.03 -3.01
CA LEU A 296 8.43 -14.32 -3.97
C LEU A 296 8.71 -13.10 -4.83
N ASN A 297 9.92 -12.54 -4.64
CA ASN A 297 10.45 -11.56 -5.56
C ASN A 297 11.14 -12.27 -6.73
N ILE A 298 11.10 -11.68 -7.90
CA ILE A 298 11.56 -12.34 -9.12
C ILE A 298 12.59 -11.44 -9.80
N ALA A 299 13.81 -11.96 -9.96
CA ALA A 299 14.87 -11.29 -10.69
C ALA A 299 14.93 -11.70 -12.16
N ASP A 300 14.49 -12.91 -12.48
CA ASP A 300 14.40 -13.40 -13.85
C ASP A 300 13.30 -12.63 -14.62
N GLU A 301 13.39 -12.64 -15.95
CA GLU A 301 12.37 -12.01 -16.80
C GLU A 301 11.01 -12.69 -16.58
N ALA A 302 10.01 -11.90 -16.17
CA ALA A 302 8.67 -12.36 -15.89
C ALA A 302 7.62 -11.29 -16.24
N PRO A 303 6.38 -11.67 -16.56
CA PRO A 303 5.31 -10.71 -16.87
C PRO A 303 4.69 -10.03 -15.64
N PHE A 304 5.22 -10.33 -14.45
CA PHE A 304 4.83 -9.76 -13.15
C PHE A 304 6.09 -9.55 -12.31
N GLY A 305 6.07 -8.56 -11.42
CA GLY A 305 7.20 -8.22 -10.56
C GLY A 305 7.29 -9.07 -9.29
N ALA A 306 6.17 -9.63 -8.84
CA ALA A 306 6.12 -10.48 -7.66
C ALA A 306 4.97 -11.49 -7.71
N LEU A 307 5.18 -12.61 -7.03
CA LEU A 307 4.15 -13.58 -6.68
C LEU A 307 3.98 -13.60 -5.16
N ILE A 308 2.73 -13.54 -4.68
CA ILE A 308 2.42 -13.57 -3.25
C ILE A 308 1.39 -14.67 -3.01
N GLU A 309 1.82 -15.83 -2.52
CA GLU A 309 0.91 -16.92 -2.17
C GLU A 309 0.41 -16.69 -0.76
N HIS A 310 -0.67 -15.92 -0.69
CA HIS A 310 -1.35 -15.52 0.52
C HIS A 310 -1.61 -16.69 1.46
N THR A 311 -1.90 -17.86 0.91
CA THR A 311 -2.22 -19.06 1.69
C THR A 311 -1.04 -19.73 2.39
N ASN A 312 0.19 -19.28 2.13
CA ASN A 312 1.37 -19.62 2.94
C ASN A 312 1.56 -18.68 4.15
N PHE A 313 0.82 -17.57 4.21
CA PHE A 313 0.78 -16.65 5.33
C PHE A 313 -0.48 -16.84 6.17
N VAL A 314 -1.64 -16.91 5.53
CA VAL A 314 -2.95 -17.19 6.16
C VAL A 314 -3.45 -18.55 5.69
N PRO A 315 -3.72 -19.52 6.57
CA PRO A 315 -3.89 -20.90 6.17
C PRO A 315 -5.13 -21.11 5.26
N PRO A 316 -5.08 -22.02 4.27
CA PRO A 316 -6.12 -22.20 3.26
C PRO A 316 -7.50 -22.59 3.85
N GLU A 317 -7.55 -23.14 5.06
CA GLU A 317 -8.80 -23.42 5.77
C GLU A 317 -9.67 -22.16 5.96
N ARG A 318 -9.05 -20.97 6.00
CA ARG A 318 -9.72 -19.67 6.04
C ARG A 318 -10.47 -19.37 4.75
N TYR A 319 -10.04 -19.94 3.63
CA TYR A 319 -10.57 -19.71 2.28
C TYR A 319 -11.26 -20.96 1.73
N GLY A 320 -11.84 -21.79 2.61
CA GLY A 320 -12.54 -23.02 2.20
C GLY A 320 -11.64 -24.10 1.60
N GLY A 321 -10.34 -24.07 1.94
CA GLY A 321 -9.32 -24.99 1.45
C GLY A 321 -8.69 -24.59 0.11
N GLU A 322 -9.06 -23.44 -0.46
CA GLU A 322 -8.41 -22.90 -1.66
C GLU A 322 -7.02 -22.32 -1.32
N HIS A 323 -6.10 -22.45 -2.27
CA HIS A 323 -4.82 -21.76 -2.27
C HIS A 323 -4.94 -20.45 -3.05
N LEU A 324 -4.54 -19.34 -2.45
CA LEU A 324 -4.69 -18.01 -3.04
C LEU A 324 -3.33 -17.43 -3.41
N LEU A 325 -3.16 -17.11 -4.69
CA LEU A 325 -1.93 -16.55 -5.25
C LEU A 325 -2.23 -15.18 -5.87
N TYR A 326 -1.50 -14.16 -5.43
CA TYR A 326 -1.42 -12.90 -6.13
C TYR A 326 -0.28 -12.94 -7.15
N ALA A 327 -0.55 -12.42 -8.35
CA ALA A 327 0.47 -11.92 -9.26
C ALA A 327 0.31 -10.40 -9.38
N ALA A 328 1.40 -9.66 -9.30
CA ALA A 328 1.35 -8.21 -9.26
C ALA A 328 2.42 -7.57 -10.14
N SER A 329 2.04 -6.52 -10.86
CA SER A 329 2.95 -5.63 -11.57
C SER A 329 2.51 -4.19 -11.42
N TYR A 330 3.50 -3.29 -11.34
CA TYR A 330 3.28 -1.86 -11.46
C TYR A 330 3.35 -1.42 -12.92
N VAL A 331 2.65 -0.35 -13.26
CA VAL A 331 2.75 0.36 -14.54
C VAL A 331 3.02 1.84 -14.25
N GLN A 332 3.96 2.43 -14.97
CA GLN A 332 4.33 3.83 -14.85
C GLN A 332 3.50 4.70 -15.80
N ASP A 333 3.11 4.17 -16.97
CA ASP A 333 2.27 4.84 -17.95
C ASP A 333 1.05 3.98 -18.35
N LEU A 334 -0.07 4.64 -18.65
CA LEU A 334 -1.31 3.96 -19.06
C LEU A 334 -1.27 3.47 -20.52
N ASP A 335 -0.25 3.86 -21.29
CA ASP A 335 0.02 3.37 -22.64
C ASP A 335 0.90 2.10 -22.63
N GLU A 336 1.32 1.62 -21.45
CA GLU A 336 2.09 0.39 -21.34
C GLU A 336 1.25 -0.84 -21.78
N PRO A 337 1.86 -1.82 -22.48
CA PRO A 337 1.13 -2.96 -23.02
C PRO A 337 0.28 -3.70 -21.99
N LEU A 338 0.80 -3.88 -20.77
CA LEU A 338 0.08 -4.58 -19.70
C LEU A 338 -1.20 -3.85 -19.27
N TRP A 339 -1.21 -2.51 -19.30
CA TRP A 339 -2.38 -1.72 -18.93
C TRP A 339 -3.48 -1.81 -20.00
N GLU A 340 -3.10 -1.78 -21.27
CA GLU A 340 -4.02 -1.86 -22.42
C GLU A 340 -4.62 -3.26 -22.63
N MET A 341 -3.98 -4.30 -22.10
CA MET A 341 -4.48 -5.68 -22.20
C MET A 341 -5.83 -5.86 -21.50
N GLY A 342 -6.79 -6.44 -22.22
CA GLY A 342 -8.04 -6.93 -21.63
C GLY A 342 -7.81 -8.11 -20.67
N ASP A 343 -8.77 -8.37 -19.79
CA ASP A 343 -8.65 -9.36 -18.71
C ASP A 343 -8.21 -10.76 -19.16
N GLU A 344 -8.77 -11.25 -20.28
CA GLU A 344 -8.41 -12.58 -20.78
C GLU A 344 -6.97 -12.62 -21.32
N ALA A 345 -6.49 -11.52 -21.91
CA ALA A 345 -5.12 -11.43 -22.38
C ALA A 345 -4.13 -11.37 -21.20
N VAL A 346 -4.45 -10.60 -20.15
CA VAL A 346 -3.66 -10.58 -18.90
C VAL A 346 -3.63 -11.97 -18.25
N ARG A 347 -4.79 -12.65 -18.18
CA ARG A 347 -4.89 -14.01 -17.67
C ARG A 347 -3.92 -14.95 -18.37
N GLU A 348 -3.99 -15.01 -19.71
CA GLU A 348 -3.10 -15.89 -20.48
C GLU A 348 -1.63 -15.49 -20.33
N HIS A 349 -1.34 -14.19 -20.39
CA HIS A 349 0.01 -13.66 -20.25
C HIS A 349 0.66 -14.07 -18.92
N TRP A 350 -0.09 -14.00 -17.83
CA TRP A 350 0.41 -14.35 -16.50
C TRP A 350 0.48 -15.85 -16.27
N LEU A 351 -0.51 -16.63 -16.71
CA LEU A 351 -0.43 -18.09 -16.60
C LEU A 351 0.75 -18.65 -17.41
N SER A 352 1.06 -18.07 -18.57
CA SER A 352 2.26 -18.41 -19.34
C SER A 352 3.53 -18.09 -18.56
N GLY A 353 3.62 -16.90 -17.97
CA GLY A 353 4.78 -16.55 -17.13
C GLY A 353 4.96 -17.49 -15.95
N ILE A 354 3.87 -17.93 -15.30
CA ILE A 354 3.95 -18.90 -14.21
C ILE A 354 4.42 -20.27 -14.74
N ASP A 355 3.92 -20.75 -15.89
CA ASP A 355 4.41 -22.01 -16.49
C ASP A 355 5.92 -21.96 -16.80
N ASP A 356 6.40 -20.82 -17.31
CA ASP A 356 7.80 -20.64 -17.70
C ASP A 356 8.73 -20.68 -16.47
N LEU A 357 8.31 -20.09 -15.35
CA LEU A 357 9.05 -20.09 -14.10
C LEU A 357 8.89 -21.40 -13.30
N PHE A 358 7.72 -22.04 -13.38
CA PHE A 358 7.38 -23.23 -12.60
C PHE A 358 6.95 -24.37 -13.52
N PRO A 359 7.88 -25.19 -14.05
CA PRO A 359 7.55 -26.27 -14.99
C PRO A 359 6.62 -27.36 -14.42
N ALA A 360 6.46 -27.42 -13.10
CA ALA A 360 5.54 -28.33 -12.42
C ALA A 360 4.13 -27.74 -12.22
N PHE A 361 3.94 -26.45 -12.50
CA PHE A 361 2.66 -25.78 -12.42
C PHE A 361 1.69 -26.43 -13.41
N ASN A 362 0.47 -26.67 -12.94
CA ASN A 362 -0.61 -27.20 -13.75
C ASN A 362 -1.73 -26.18 -13.79
N ARG A 363 -1.92 -25.52 -14.93
CA ARG A 363 -3.00 -24.54 -15.14
C ARG A 363 -4.39 -25.05 -14.77
N ALA A 364 -4.64 -26.36 -14.85
CA ALA A 364 -5.93 -26.94 -14.51
C ALA A 364 -6.27 -26.84 -13.00
N THR A 365 -5.28 -26.53 -12.16
CA THR A 365 -5.49 -26.25 -10.72
C THR A 365 -6.10 -24.87 -10.47
N VAL A 366 -6.05 -23.95 -11.45
CA VAL A 366 -6.61 -22.60 -11.32
C VAL A 366 -8.13 -22.66 -11.54
N GLU A 367 -8.88 -22.56 -10.46
CA GLU A 367 -10.35 -22.63 -10.46
C GLU A 367 -10.97 -21.30 -10.90
N TRP A 368 -10.36 -20.18 -10.48
CA TRP A 368 -10.76 -18.85 -10.89
C TRP A 368 -9.57 -17.88 -10.84
N MET A 369 -9.70 -16.77 -11.56
CA MET A 369 -8.74 -15.66 -11.52
C MET A 369 -9.50 -14.35 -11.68
N LYS A 370 -9.21 -13.37 -10.83
CA LYS A 370 -9.80 -12.02 -10.84
C LYS A 370 -8.70 -11.00 -11.03
N ILE A 371 -8.89 -10.05 -11.93
CA ILE A 371 -7.91 -9.00 -12.24
C ILE A 371 -8.43 -7.66 -11.72
N GLY A 372 -7.68 -7.05 -10.80
CA GLY A 372 -7.82 -5.68 -10.37
C GLY A 372 -6.86 -4.76 -11.11
N ARG A 373 -7.36 -3.59 -11.53
CA ARG A 373 -6.54 -2.50 -12.06
C ARG A 373 -6.88 -1.22 -11.32
N ASN A 374 -5.86 -0.43 -11.02
CA ASN A 374 -6.07 0.94 -10.55
C ASN A 374 -4.92 1.83 -11.07
N PRO A 375 -5.24 2.97 -11.71
CA PRO A 375 -4.24 3.80 -12.38
C PRO A 375 -3.34 4.55 -11.39
N ARG A 376 -3.71 4.60 -10.10
CA ARG A 376 -2.96 5.33 -9.08
C ARG A 376 -3.04 4.59 -7.75
N THR A 377 -2.17 3.60 -7.62
CA THR A 377 -2.09 2.73 -6.43
C THR A 377 -1.01 3.12 -5.44
N ALA A 378 0.04 3.78 -5.91
CA ALA A 378 1.16 4.16 -5.08
C ALA A 378 1.80 5.45 -5.60
N PRO A 379 2.29 6.33 -4.72
CA PRO A 379 3.18 7.41 -5.15
C PRO A 379 4.49 6.84 -5.70
N VAL A 380 5.11 7.58 -6.61
CA VAL A 380 6.53 7.43 -6.89
C VAL A 380 7.27 8.31 -5.89
N TYR A 381 8.01 7.70 -4.97
CA TYR A 381 8.76 8.41 -3.92
C TYR A 381 10.07 8.97 -4.48
N GLU A 382 9.93 10.01 -5.28
CA GLU A 382 11.04 10.71 -5.92
C GLU A 382 11.87 11.51 -4.93
N ARG A 383 12.99 12.06 -5.40
CA ARG A 383 13.74 13.10 -4.70
C ARG A 383 12.91 14.39 -4.60
N GLY A 384 12.98 15.11 -3.49
CA GLY A 384 12.14 16.28 -3.24
C GLY A 384 10.66 15.95 -2.95
N TYR A 385 10.30 14.68 -2.70
CA TYR A 385 8.93 14.27 -2.40
C TYR A 385 8.27 15.03 -1.25
N LEU A 386 9.01 15.34 -0.17
CA LEU A 386 8.45 16.03 1.00
C LEU A 386 7.97 17.45 0.69
N GLU A 387 8.57 18.11 -0.31
CA GLU A 387 8.13 19.42 -0.79
C GLU A 387 6.84 19.34 -1.60
N LYS A 388 6.55 18.17 -2.20
CA LYS A 388 5.36 17.91 -3.02
C LYS A 388 4.16 17.39 -2.22
N VAL A 389 4.35 17.07 -0.94
CA VAL A 389 3.30 16.56 -0.06
C VAL A 389 2.17 17.58 0.05
N VAL A 390 0.94 17.12 -0.20
CA VAL A 390 -0.25 17.95 -0.01
C VAL A 390 -0.48 18.15 1.48
N PRO A 391 -0.59 19.39 1.98
CA PRO A 391 -0.82 19.67 3.39
C PRO A 391 -2.20 19.17 3.82
N TYR A 392 -2.33 18.83 5.10
CA TYR A 392 -3.62 18.38 5.64
C TYR A 392 -4.68 19.48 5.67
N ASP A 393 -4.25 20.74 5.79
CA ASP A 393 -5.07 21.95 5.79
C ASP A 393 -4.74 22.76 4.54
N LEU A 394 -5.75 23.06 3.74
CA LEU A 394 -5.64 23.81 2.49
C LEU A 394 -6.18 25.25 2.64
N GLY A 395 -6.35 25.74 3.87
CA GLY A 395 -6.83 27.10 4.16
C GLY A 395 -5.99 28.19 3.50
N ASP A 396 -4.67 28.13 3.70
CA ASP A 396 -3.74 29.13 3.15
C ASP A 396 -3.62 29.05 1.62
N ASP A 397 -3.82 27.87 1.05
CA ASP A 397 -3.62 27.61 -0.39
C ASP A 397 -4.90 27.79 -1.22
N VAL A 398 -6.07 27.52 -0.62
CA VAL A 398 -7.35 27.42 -1.34
C VAL A 398 -8.50 28.12 -0.59
N ALA A 399 -8.91 27.59 0.57
CA ALA A 399 -10.08 28.06 1.31
C ALA A 399 -10.11 27.49 2.73
N ASP A 400 -10.46 28.33 3.71
CA ASP A 400 -10.66 27.92 5.10
C ASP A 400 -11.68 26.76 5.20
N GLY A 401 -11.36 25.77 6.03
CA GLY A 401 -12.22 24.61 6.26
C GLY A 401 -12.08 23.48 5.22
N LEU A 402 -11.13 23.58 4.27
CA LEU A 402 -10.81 22.51 3.34
C LEU A 402 -9.59 21.71 3.79
N TYR A 403 -9.73 20.38 3.90
CA TYR A 403 -8.70 19.48 4.41
C TYR A 403 -8.45 18.31 3.46
N TYR A 404 -7.24 17.75 3.46
CA TYR A 404 -6.87 16.62 2.61
C TYR A 404 -6.24 15.45 3.38
N ALA A 405 -6.90 14.29 3.34
CA ALA A 405 -6.48 13.06 4.02
C ALA A 405 -6.07 11.93 3.03
N GLY A 406 -5.81 12.26 1.76
CA GLY A 406 -5.54 11.28 0.72
C GLY A 406 -4.09 10.77 0.68
N MET A 407 -3.79 9.96 -0.35
CA MET A 407 -2.50 9.26 -0.48
C MET A 407 -1.28 10.18 -0.67
N ALA A 408 -1.51 11.44 -1.03
CA ALA A 408 -0.46 12.45 -1.23
C ALA A 408 -0.08 13.20 0.06
N SER A 409 -0.65 12.81 1.21
CA SER A 409 -0.41 13.45 2.49
C SER A 409 0.84 12.91 3.19
N ARG A 410 1.32 13.64 4.22
CA ARG A 410 2.56 13.31 4.93
C ARG A 410 2.56 11.93 5.58
N ALA A 411 1.42 11.43 6.05
CA ALA A 411 1.32 10.12 6.70
C ALA A 411 1.60 8.94 5.77
N GLN A 412 1.67 9.18 4.46
CA GLN A 412 1.96 8.18 3.43
C GLN A 412 3.41 8.24 2.95
N TYR A 413 4.24 9.07 3.60
CA TYR A 413 5.68 9.14 3.39
C TYR A 413 6.43 8.38 4.49
N PRO A 414 7.55 7.71 4.16
CA PRO A 414 8.08 7.43 2.82
C PRO A 414 7.49 6.17 2.19
N GLU A 415 6.45 5.60 2.77
CA GLU A 415 5.74 4.46 2.22
C GLU A 415 4.25 4.53 2.56
N ARG A 416 3.42 4.13 1.61
CA ARG A 416 1.97 4.10 1.77
C ARG A 416 1.53 2.92 2.62
N SER A 417 0.49 3.12 3.43
CA SER A 417 -0.14 2.03 4.16
C SER A 417 -1.56 2.34 4.59
N LEU A 418 -2.27 1.32 5.08
CA LEU A 418 -3.59 1.50 5.70
C LEU A 418 -3.48 2.27 7.02
N ASN A 419 -2.39 2.09 7.78
CA ASN A 419 -2.10 2.92 8.94
C ASN A 419 -1.92 4.39 8.55
N GLY A 420 -1.14 4.67 7.51
CA GLY A 420 -0.98 6.03 6.99
C GLY A 420 -2.33 6.67 6.61
N ALA A 421 -3.29 5.87 6.11
CA ALA A 421 -4.63 6.37 5.79
C ALA A 421 -5.40 6.75 7.06
N VAL A 422 -5.36 5.92 8.10
CA VAL A 422 -5.99 6.22 9.40
C VAL A 422 -5.37 7.47 10.03
N VAL A 423 -4.03 7.57 10.03
CA VAL A 423 -3.31 8.75 10.54
C VAL A 423 -3.70 10.01 9.78
N ALA A 424 -3.75 9.97 8.44
CA ALA A 424 -4.16 11.12 7.63
C ALA A 424 -5.60 11.57 7.96
N GLY A 425 -6.52 10.63 8.14
CA GLY A 425 -7.89 10.93 8.57
C GLY A 425 -7.94 11.59 9.94
N TYR A 426 -7.14 11.11 10.90
CA TYR A 426 -7.06 11.69 12.23
C TYR A 426 -6.46 13.09 12.22
N GLU A 427 -5.37 13.29 11.49
CA GLU A 427 -4.71 14.60 11.33
C GLU A 427 -5.66 15.67 10.79
N CYS A 428 -6.51 15.34 9.80
CA CYS A 428 -7.53 16.29 9.32
C CYS A 428 -8.63 16.53 10.37
N ALA A 429 -9.10 15.48 11.05
CA ALA A 429 -10.12 15.61 12.09
C ALA A 429 -9.64 16.50 13.26
N ASP A 430 -8.42 16.28 13.74
CA ASP A 430 -7.82 17.03 14.86
C ASP A 430 -7.71 18.52 14.55
N ARG A 431 -7.34 18.88 13.32
CA ARG A 431 -7.28 20.28 12.88
C ARG A 431 -8.66 20.95 12.86
N ILE A 432 -9.71 20.21 12.48
CA ILE A 432 -11.08 20.72 12.53
C ILE A 432 -11.56 20.91 13.97
N ILE A 433 -11.19 20.01 14.87
CA ILE A 433 -11.52 20.08 16.30
C ILE A 433 -10.73 21.22 16.98
N GLY A 434 -9.52 21.51 16.50
CA GLY A 434 -8.61 22.53 17.03
C GLY A 434 -7.62 21.97 18.06
N GLU A 435 -7.22 20.70 17.94
CA GLU A 435 -6.26 20.00 18.81
C GLU A 435 -4.83 19.95 18.27
#